data_AF-Q0URX8-F1
#
_entry.id   AF-Q0URX8-F1
#
_cell.length_a   1.000
_cell.length_b   1.000
_cell.length_c   1.000
_cell.angle_alpha   90.00
_cell.angle_beta   90.00
_cell.angle_gamma   90.00
#
_symmetry.space_group_name_H-M   'P 1'
#
loop_
_entity.id
_entity.type
_entity.pdbx_description
1 polymer ?
#
loop_
_entity_poly.entity_id
_entity_poly.type
_entity_poly.pdbx_seq_one_letter_code
_entity_poly.pdbx_strand_id
1 'polypeptide(L)'
;MENFNTHHNGQIDGYYVLRLWPPFDGANDPGGDITGWSPHIPTQITTFKINQTFAPYNTSEFFQPEVLRAWNELLPKGMGFQSIPDPSLYHDLPTPIIWPNATVYTTSMTHQLHCLYAVVAVYSGLTSNHTLEDDHHWHMIHCFDYMRQAILCSADMALEGLETTFPDHNGGSDGWDRSEGGEGKVGECAGV
;
A
#
# COMPACT_ATOMS: atom_id res chain seq x y z
N MET A 1 -19.57 0.39 -5.49
CA MET A 1 -18.50 0.41 -4.49
C MET A 1 -19.14 0.89 -3.20
N GLU A 2 -18.98 0.14 -2.12
CA GLU A 2 -18.91 0.81 -0.82
C GLU A 2 -17.69 1.73 -0.93
N ASN A 3 -17.95 3.02 -0.84
CA ASN A 3 -17.07 4.06 -1.36
C ASN A 3 -15.70 4.01 -0.65
N PHE A 4 -14.62 4.19 -1.40
CA PHE A 4 -13.34 4.65 -0.84
C PHE A 4 -13.46 6.02 -0.15
N ASN A 5 -14.60 6.68 -0.35
CA ASN A 5 -15.06 7.85 0.35
C ASN A 5 -15.44 7.51 1.81
N THR A 6 -14.81 8.20 2.75
CA THR A 6 -14.71 7.99 4.19
C THR A 6 -16.03 8.07 5.00
N HIS A 7 -17.11 7.46 4.53
CA HIS A 7 -18.42 7.47 5.18
C HIS A 7 -19.03 6.09 5.40
N HIS A 8 -18.20 5.07 5.59
CA HIS A 8 -18.68 3.89 6.28
C HIS A 8 -18.70 4.18 7.79
N ASN A 9 -19.92 4.23 8.33
CA ASN A 9 -20.23 3.84 9.72
C ASN A 9 -19.88 2.35 9.92
N GLY A 10 -18.66 1.96 9.56
CA GLY A 10 -18.12 0.64 9.66
C GLY A 10 -17.86 0.39 11.12
N GLN A 11 -18.80 -0.29 11.75
CA GLN A 11 -18.55 -1.00 12.98
C GLN A 11 -17.28 -1.82 12.75
N ILE A 12 -16.20 -1.45 13.46
CA ILE A 12 -14.90 -2.12 13.41
C ILE A 12 -15.06 -3.48 14.11
N ASP A 13 -15.76 -4.41 13.47
CA ASP A 13 -15.94 -5.77 13.95
C ASP A 13 -14.66 -6.56 13.65
N GLY A 14 -13.65 -6.33 14.48
CA GLY A 14 -12.37 -7.04 14.38
C GLY A 14 -11.25 -6.26 15.02
N TYR A 15 -11.19 -6.28 16.35
CA TYR A 15 -9.97 -5.90 17.06
C TYR A 15 -8.90 -6.96 16.77
N TYR A 16 -7.93 -6.65 15.91
CA TYR A 16 -6.65 -7.33 15.96
C TYR A 16 -5.89 -6.76 17.15
N VAL A 17 -6.26 -7.19 18.37
CA VAL A 17 -5.38 -7.05 19.52
C VAL A 17 -4.28 -8.10 19.31
N LEU A 18 -3.25 -7.74 18.55
CA LEU A 18 -2.02 -8.52 18.45
C LEU A 18 -1.25 -8.38 19.76
N ARG A 19 -1.76 -9.00 20.83
CA ARG A 19 -1.10 -9.04 22.13
C ARG A 19 -0.93 -10.46 22.60
N LEU A 20 -0.11 -11.23 21.89
CA LEU A 20 0.39 -12.53 22.32
C LEU A 20 1.76 -12.87 21.69
N TRP A 21 2.86 -12.16 22.06
CA TRP A 21 4.27 -12.67 22.19
C TRP A 21 5.30 -11.54 22.50
N PRO A 22 6.58 -11.82 22.91
CA PRO A 22 7.44 -10.93 23.70
C PRO A 22 8.32 -10.01 22.80
N PRO A 23 9.27 -9.22 23.36
CA PRO A 23 9.38 -7.77 23.25
C PRO A 23 9.98 -7.24 21.92
N PHE A 24 9.71 -7.87 20.79
CA PHE A 24 10.22 -7.43 19.49
C PHE A 24 9.18 -6.53 18.83
N ASP A 25 9.21 -5.25 19.19
CA ASP A 25 8.57 -4.21 18.39
C ASP A 25 9.31 -4.06 17.05
N GLY A 26 8.58 -3.66 16.01
CA GLY A 26 9.17 -3.43 14.69
C GLY A 26 9.98 -2.12 14.60
N ALA A 27 10.22 -1.45 15.73
CA ALA A 27 10.78 -0.11 15.76
C ALA A 27 12.23 -0.04 15.25
N ASN A 28 12.95 -1.17 15.26
CA ASN A 28 14.32 -1.28 14.77
C ASN A 28 14.40 -1.88 13.35
N ASP A 29 13.27 -2.27 12.76
CA ASP A 29 13.25 -2.81 11.41
C ASP A 29 13.37 -1.67 10.39
N PRO A 30 14.17 -1.83 9.32
CA PRO A 30 14.14 -0.90 8.19
C PRO A 30 12.72 -0.76 7.64
N GLY A 31 12.17 0.46 7.64
CA GLY A 31 10.79 0.72 7.22
C GLY A 31 9.71 0.36 8.26
N GLY A 32 10.10 -0.09 9.45
CA GLY A 32 9.22 -0.44 10.55
C GLY A 32 8.64 0.77 11.29
N ASP A 33 7.67 0.50 12.16
CA ASP A 33 6.99 1.51 12.98
C ASP A 33 7.83 1.88 14.20
N ILE A 34 8.40 3.09 14.17
CA ILE A 34 9.25 3.60 15.24
C ILE A 34 8.50 3.89 16.55
N THR A 35 7.17 3.93 16.55
CA THR A 35 6.37 4.32 17.73
C THR A 35 6.31 3.22 18.80
N GLY A 36 6.73 2.01 18.44
CA GLY A 36 6.60 0.80 19.26
C GLY A 36 5.19 0.19 19.26
N TRP A 37 4.25 0.73 18.46
CA TRP A 37 2.90 0.18 18.33
C TRP A 37 2.88 -1.10 17.50
N SER A 38 3.46 -1.06 16.30
CA SER A 38 3.34 -2.17 15.35
C SER A 38 4.30 -3.31 15.72
N PRO A 39 3.85 -4.56 15.60
CA PRO A 39 4.71 -5.71 15.83
C PRO A 39 5.78 -5.82 14.75
N HIS A 40 6.84 -6.57 15.03
CA HIS A 40 7.73 -7.06 13.99
C HIS A 40 6.93 -7.84 12.93
N ILE A 41 7.06 -7.44 11.66
CA ILE A 41 6.45 -8.14 10.53
C ILE A 41 7.58 -8.90 9.83
N PRO A 42 7.51 -10.25 9.75
CA PRO A 42 8.57 -11.02 9.11
C PRO A 42 8.64 -10.67 7.63
N THR A 43 9.85 -10.58 7.10
CA THR A 43 10.09 -10.34 5.68
C THR A 43 10.23 -11.66 4.92
N GLN A 44 9.90 -11.63 3.63
CA GLN A 44 10.08 -12.74 2.70
C GLN A 44 10.75 -12.25 1.41
N ILE A 45 11.79 -12.97 1.03
CA ILE A 45 12.43 -12.85 -0.27
C ILE A 45 11.51 -13.42 -1.35
N THR A 46 11.11 -12.60 -2.32
CA THR A 46 10.20 -12.98 -3.41
C THR A 46 10.66 -12.44 -4.76
N THR A 47 10.28 -13.14 -5.85
CA THR A 47 10.50 -12.64 -7.21
C THR A 47 9.20 -12.08 -7.75
N PHE A 48 9.22 -10.81 -8.13
CA PHE A 48 8.09 -10.16 -8.75
C PHE A 48 7.88 -10.65 -10.19
N LYS A 49 6.61 -10.77 -10.56
CA LYS A 49 6.20 -11.07 -11.94
C LYS A 49 5.13 -10.08 -12.32
N ILE A 50 5.08 -9.74 -13.60
CA ILE A 50 3.98 -8.95 -14.14
C ILE A 50 2.65 -9.60 -13.74
N ASN A 51 1.81 -8.80 -13.09
CA ASN A 51 0.44 -9.18 -12.78
C ASN A 51 -0.51 -8.10 -13.32
N GLN A 52 -1.09 -8.37 -14.49
CA GLN A 52 -2.00 -7.46 -15.18
C GLN A 52 -3.38 -7.36 -14.53
N THR A 53 -3.67 -8.12 -13.46
CA THR A 53 -4.92 -7.96 -12.70
C THR A 53 -4.99 -6.58 -12.06
N PHE A 54 -3.90 -6.07 -11.50
CA PHE A 54 -3.89 -4.80 -10.75
C PHE A 54 -3.88 -3.56 -11.65
N ALA A 55 -3.33 -3.68 -12.86
CA ALA A 55 -3.29 -2.62 -13.87
C ALA A 55 -3.51 -3.21 -15.28
N PRO A 56 -4.76 -3.50 -15.66
CA PRO A 56 -5.06 -4.11 -16.96
C PRO A 56 -4.69 -3.20 -18.14
N TYR A 57 -4.14 -3.78 -19.22
CA TYR A 57 -3.90 -3.05 -20.47
C TYR A 57 -5.16 -2.39 -21.04
N ASN A 58 -6.28 -3.09 -21.00
CA ASN A 58 -7.58 -2.51 -21.31
C ASN A 58 -8.13 -1.81 -20.07
N THR A 59 -7.89 -0.51 -19.97
CA THR A 59 -8.26 0.29 -18.79
C THR A 59 -9.75 0.26 -18.40
N SER A 60 -10.65 -0.09 -19.33
CA SER A 60 -12.07 -0.28 -19.00
C SER A 60 -12.33 -1.50 -18.12
N GLU A 61 -11.43 -2.48 -18.11
CA GLU A 61 -11.52 -3.69 -17.28
C GLU A 61 -11.15 -3.45 -15.82
N PHE A 62 -10.50 -2.32 -15.50
CA PHE A 62 -10.13 -1.98 -14.11
C PHE A 62 -11.33 -1.98 -13.15
N PHE A 63 -12.50 -1.56 -13.65
CA PHE A 63 -13.73 -1.49 -12.85
C PHE A 63 -14.49 -2.82 -12.75
N GLN A 64 -13.94 -3.92 -13.29
CA GLN A 64 -14.53 -5.24 -13.15
C GLN A 64 -14.45 -5.74 -11.69
N PRO A 65 -15.45 -6.49 -11.21
CA PRO A 65 -15.47 -6.99 -9.83
C PRO A 65 -14.24 -7.80 -9.42
N GLU A 66 -13.66 -8.56 -10.36
CA GLU A 66 -12.43 -9.34 -10.17
C GLU A 66 -11.24 -8.44 -9.77
N VAL A 67 -11.02 -7.36 -10.54
CA VAL A 67 -9.90 -6.43 -10.34
C VAL A 67 -10.08 -5.64 -9.04
N LEU A 68 -11.29 -5.12 -8.80
CA LEU A 68 -11.61 -4.41 -7.57
C LEU A 68 -11.46 -5.31 -6.34
N ARG A 69 -11.83 -6.59 -6.44
CA ARG A 69 -11.62 -7.57 -5.38
C ARG A 69 -10.14 -7.82 -5.12
N ALA A 70 -9.34 -7.99 -6.17
CA ALA A 70 -7.89 -8.18 -6.01
C ALA A 70 -7.24 -6.99 -5.29
N TRP A 71 -7.61 -5.76 -5.62
CA TRP A 71 -7.16 -4.57 -4.90
C TRP A 71 -7.57 -4.56 -3.43
N ASN A 72 -8.82 -4.94 -3.12
CA ASN A 72 -9.30 -5.03 -1.74
C ASN A 72 -8.56 -6.11 -0.93
N GLU A 73 -8.17 -7.22 -1.56
CA GLU A 73 -7.43 -8.31 -0.91
C GLU A 73 -6.01 -7.90 -0.49
N LEU A 74 -5.44 -6.83 -1.07
CA LEU A 74 -4.16 -6.27 -0.63
C LEU A 74 -4.27 -5.53 0.72
N LEU A 75 -5.46 -5.07 1.09
CA LEU A 75 -5.66 -4.32 2.32
C LEU A 75 -6.10 -5.26 3.44
N PRO A 76 -5.57 -5.09 4.67
CA PRO A 76 -6.08 -5.83 5.81
C PRO A 76 -7.53 -5.39 6.11
N LYS A 77 -8.26 -6.24 6.84
CA LYS A 77 -9.62 -5.89 7.27
C LYS A 77 -9.63 -4.54 8.00
N GLY A 78 -10.64 -3.73 7.72
CA GLY A 78 -10.72 -2.35 8.23
C GLY A 78 -9.77 -1.37 7.51
N MET A 79 -9.23 -1.73 6.34
CA MET A 79 -8.33 -0.92 5.51
C MET A 79 -7.03 -0.50 6.21
N GLY A 80 -6.67 -1.19 7.30
CA GLY A 80 -5.49 -0.88 8.10
C GLY A 80 -5.69 0.22 9.14
N PHE A 81 -6.92 0.73 9.32
CA PHE A 81 -7.23 1.62 10.42
C PHE A 81 -7.22 0.86 11.75
N GLN A 82 -6.51 1.43 12.73
CA GLN A 82 -6.27 0.83 14.03
C GLN A 82 -6.64 1.82 15.12
N SER A 83 -7.35 1.33 16.14
CA SER A 83 -7.55 2.06 17.39
C SER A 83 -6.47 1.63 18.38
N ILE A 84 -5.84 2.60 19.03
CA ILE A 84 -4.81 2.38 20.06
C ILE A 84 -5.48 2.66 21.43
N PRO A 85 -5.74 1.63 22.27
CA PRO A 85 -6.48 1.81 23.52
C PRO A 85 -5.81 2.74 24.53
N ASP A 86 -4.47 2.72 24.59
CA ASP A 86 -3.67 3.53 25.53
C ASP A 86 -2.52 4.25 24.79
N PRO A 87 -2.80 5.32 24.03
CA PRO A 87 -1.79 5.99 23.21
C PRO A 87 -0.60 6.53 24.01
N SER A 88 -0.80 6.83 25.29
CA SER A 88 0.25 7.33 26.19
C SER A 88 1.35 6.31 26.51
N LEU A 89 1.16 5.03 26.17
CA LEU A 89 2.17 3.98 26.33
C LEU A 89 3.20 3.97 25.19
N TYR A 90 2.92 4.70 24.11
CA TYR A 90 3.74 4.74 22.90
C TYR A 90 4.33 6.13 22.71
N HIS A 91 5.46 6.21 22.03
CA HIS A 91 6.14 7.48 21.75
C HIS A 91 5.99 7.84 20.27
N ASP A 92 6.16 9.12 19.94
CA ASP A 92 6.17 9.61 18.55
C ASP A 92 4.94 9.25 17.70
N LEU A 93 3.80 8.94 18.34
CA LEU A 93 2.54 8.75 17.63
C LEU A 93 2.15 10.03 16.86
N PRO A 94 1.68 9.92 15.62
CA PRO A 94 1.21 11.07 14.87
C PRO A 94 -0.09 11.63 15.47
N THR A 95 -0.56 12.77 14.94
CA THR A 95 -1.89 13.26 15.31
C THR A 95 -2.96 12.25 14.85
N PRO A 96 -3.86 11.78 15.73
CA PRO A 96 -4.86 10.79 15.36
C PRO A 96 -5.88 11.34 14.37
N ILE A 97 -6.45 10.44 13.57
CA ILE A 97 -7.64 10.71 12.75
C ILE A 97 -8.86 10.66 13.68
N ILE A 98 -9.69 11.70 13.61
CA ILE A 98 -10.89 11.80 14.45
C ILE A 98 -12.10 11.23 13.70
N TRP A 99 -12.67 10.17 14.25
CA TRP A 99 -13.96 9.61 13.83
C TRP A 99 -15.03 9.94 14.87
N PRO A 100 -16.33 9.85 14.52
CA PRO A 100 -17.42 10.25 15.42
C PRO A 100 -17.39 9.58 16.81
N ASN A 101 -16.92 8.34 16.90
CA ASN A 101 -16.91 7.55 18.14
C ASN A 101 -15.52 7.02 18.53
N ALA A 102 -14.45 7.40 17.82
CA ALA A 102 -13.11 6.86 18.04
C ALA A 102 -12.02 7.76 17.47
N THR A 103 -10.78 7.54 17.91
CA THR A 103 -9.58 8.02 17.25
C THR A 103 -8.87 6.84 16.63
N VAL A 104 -8.43 6.99 15.38
CA VAL A 104 -7.72 5.91 14.67
C VAL A 104 -6.42 6.39 14.06
N TYR A 105 -5.57 5.43 13.78
CA TYR A 105 -4.29 5.55 13.10
C TYR A 105 -4.30 4.60 11.90
N THR A 106 -3.48 4.85 10.89
CA THR A 106 -3.30 3.94 9.76
C THR A 106 -1.80 3.78 9.51
N THR A 107 -1.39 2.65 8.94
CA THR A 107 0.02 2.48 8.58
C THR A 107 0.33 3.22 7.29
N SER A 108 1.58 3.66 7.12
CA SER A 108 2.02 4.28 5.86
C SER A 108 1.81 3.33 4.67
N MET A 109 2.00 2.02 4.86
CA MET A 109 1.84 1.01 3.81
C MET A 109 0.41 0.98 3.25
N THR A 110 -0.62 0.95 4.11
CA THR A 110 -2.02 0.89 3.63
C THR A 110 -2.44 2.21 2.98
N HIS A 111 -1.90 3.34 3.43
CA HIS A 111 -2.11 4.64 2.78
C HIS A 111 -1.42 4.70 1.41
N GLN A 112 -0.20 4.16 1.26
CA GLN A 112 0.49 4.05 -0.03
C GLN A 112 -0.29 3.20 -1.03
N LEU A 113 -0.83 2.05 -0.60
CA LEU A 113 -1.69 1.21 -1.44
C LEU A 113 -2.98 1.93 -1.87
N HIS A 114 -3.61 2.66 -0.95
CA HIS A 114 -4.78 3.48 -1.26
C HIS A 114 -4.46 4.57 -2.30
N CYS A 115 -3.33 5.28 -2.14
CA CYS A 115 -2.89 6.29 -3.09
C CYS A 115 -2.60 5.69 -4.47
N LEU A 116 -1.92 4.54 -4.53
CA LEU A 116 -1.66 3.86 -5.79
C LEU A 116 -2.95 3.42 -6.47
N TYR A 117 -3.90 2.83 -5.72
CA TYR A 117 -5.22 2.49 -6.22
C TYR A 117 -5.93 3.71 -6.82
N ALA A 118 -5.96 4.84 -6.11
CA ALA A 118 -6.61 6.06 -6.56
C ALA A 118 -6.00 6.56 -7.88
N VAL A 119 -4.67 6.52 -8.01
CA VAL A 119 -3.98 6.91 -9.25
C VAL A 119 -4.39 6.01 -10.42
N VAL A 120 -4.38 4.69 -10.24
CA VAL A 120 -4.77 3.75 -11.30
C VAL A 120 -6.26 3.89 -11.63
N ALA A 121 -7.13 4.09 -10.65
CA ALA A 121 -8.56 4.27 -10.85
C ALA A 121 -8.88 5.53 -11.65
N VAL A 122 -8.24 6.66 -11.31
CA VAL A 122 -8.43 7.91 -12.05
C VAL A 122 -7.86 7.81 -13.46
N TYR A 123 -6.66 7.24 -13.63
CA TYR A 123 -6.09 7.02 -14.96
C TYR A 123 -7.03 6.15 -15.82
N SER A 124 -7.47 5.01 -15.28
CA SER A 124 -8.38 4.10 -15.97
C SER A 124 -9.71 4.78 -16.32
N GLY A 125 -10.27 5.60 -15.42
CA GLY A 125 -11.51 6.32 -15.68
C GLY A 125 -11.38 7.36 -16.79
N LEU A 126 -10.28 8.11 -16.81
CA LEU A 126 -9.97 9.08 -17.88
C LEU A 126 -9.83 8.41 -19.25
N THR A 127 -9.16 7.25 -19.32
CA THR A 127 -8.88 6.58 -20.61
C THR A 127 -10.01 5.69 -21.10
N SER A 128 -10.92 5.27 -20.23
CA SER A 128 -12.07 4.43 -20.57
C SER A 128 -13.41 5.18 -20.58
N ASN A 129 -13.37 6.50 -20.36
CA ASN A 129 -14.56 7.36 -20.29
C ASN A 129 -15.57 6.91 -19.21
N HIS A 130 -15.06 6.39 -18.10
CA HIS A 130 -15.84 6.09 -16.90
C HIS A 130 -16.02 7.37 -16.06
N THR A 131 -17.17 7.51 -15.42
CA THR A 131 -17.42 8.62 -14.49
C THR A 131 -16.46 8.56 -13.31
N LEU A 132 -15.81 9.68 -13.02
CA LEU A 132 -14.89 9.85 -11.89
C LEU A 132 -15.60 10.53 -10.72
N GLU A 133 -15.06 10.34 -9.51
CA GLU A 133 -15.47 11.12 -8.35
C GLU A 133 -15.08 12.60 -8.51
N ASP A 134 -15.86 13.51 -7.93
CA ASP A 134 -15.66 14.97 -8.11
C ASP A 134 -14.29 15.45 -7.60
N ASP A 135 -13.69 14.74 -6.65
CA ASP A 135 -12.41 15.06 -6.02
C ASP A 135 -11.19 14.39 -6.69
N HIS A 136 -11.39 13.67 -7.80
CA HIS A 136 -10.32 12.90 -8.47
C HIS A 136 -9.05 13.73 -8.73
N HIS A 137 -9.20 15.01 -9.10
CA HIS A 137 -8.05 15.88 -9.35
C HIS A 137 -7.24 16.14 -8.08
N TRP A 138 -7.90 16.41 -6.95
CA TRP A 138 -7.23 16.63 -5.68
C TRP A 138 -6.52 15.35 -5.21
N HIS A 139 -7.21 14.20 -5.30
CA HIS A 139 -6.64 12.90 -4.98
C HIS A 139 -5.36 12.64 -5.80
N MET A 140 -5.37 12.90 -7.11
CA MET A 140 -4.19 12.71 -7.97
C MET A 140 -2.98 13.51 -7.49
N ILE A 141 -3.14 14.82 -7.24
CA ILE A 141 -2.02 15.67 -6.83
C ILE A 141 -1.49 15.27 -5.45
N HIS A 142 -2.38 14.94 -4.52
CA HIS A 142 -2.01 14.44 -3.20
C HIS A 142 -1.23 13.12 -3.28
N CYS A 143 -1.78 12.15 -4.02
CA CYS A 143 -1.19 10.82 -4.16
C CYS A 143 0.17 10.86 -4.86
N PHE A 144 0.35 11.71 -5.89
CA PHE A 144 1.65 11.84 -6.54
C PHE A 144 2.74 12.35 -5.60
N ASP A 145 2.46 13.40 -4.82
CA ASP A 145 3.45 13.91 -3.88
C ASP A 145 3.68 12.93 -2.71
N TYR A 146 2.63 12.29 -2.21
CA TYR A 146 2.75 11.29 -1.16
C TYR A 146 3.60 10.08 -1.59
N MET A 147 3.34 9.52 -2.78
CA MET A 147 4.12 8.38 -3.30
C MET A 147 5.59 8.76 -3.55
N ARG A 148 5.85 9.98 -4.02
CA ARG A 148 7.23 10.50 -4.14
C ARG A 148 7.93 10.53 -2.78
N GLN A 149 7.26 11.00 -1.73
CA GLN A 149 7.82 11.03 -0.38
C GLN A 149 8.03 9.61 0.18
N ALA A 150 7.08 8.70 -0.03
CA ALA A 150 7.20 7.30 0.39
C ALA A 150 8.43 6.63 -0.21
N ILE A 151 8.66 6.80 -1.52
CA ILE A 151 9.86 6.28 -2.20
C ILE A 151 11.13 6.88 -1.59
N LEU A 152 11.18 8.19 -1.31
CA LEU A 152 12.39 8.79 -0.72
C LEU A 152 12.70 8.32 0.71
N CYS A 153 11.68 7.92 1.47
CA CYS A 153 11.84 7.48 2.86
C CYS A 153 12.09 5.98 3.00
N SER A 154 11.61 5.16 2.05
CA SER A 154 11.69 3.69 2.11
C SER A 154 11.78 3.09 0.70
N ALA A 155 12.78 3.52 -0.07
CA ALA A 155 13.03 2.99 -1.41
C ALA A 155 13.50 1.53 -1.38
N ASP A 156 13.03 0.76 -2.35
CA ASP A 156 13.68 -0.49 -2.77
C ASP A 156 15.00 -0.15 -3.47
N MET A 157 16.12 -0.68 -2.96
CA MET A 157 17.47 -0.39 -3.44
C MET A 157 18.08 -1.58 -4.20
N ALA A 158 17.27 -2.55 -4.61
CA ALA A 158 17.69 -3.65 -5.47
C ALA A 158 18.34 -3.14 -6.76
N LEU A 159 19.40 -3.81 -7.21
CA LEU A 159 19.96 -3.52 -8.53
C LEU A 159 19.06 -4.12 -9.60
N GLU A 160 18.62 -3.30 -10.55
CA GLU A 160 17.80 -3.75 -11.69
C GLU A 160 18.64 -4.00 -12.95
N GLY A 161 18.29 -5.05 -13.69
CA GLY A 161 18.89 -5.44 -14.96
C GLY A 161 18.25 -4.79 -16.19
N LEU A 162 18.61 -5.28 -17.38
CA LEU A 162 18.00 -4.87 -18.65
C LEU A 162 16.51 -5.24 -18.66
N GLU A 163 15.68 -4.39 -19.28
CA GLU A 163 14.28 -4.73 -19.54
C GLU A 163 14.13 -6.11 -20.19
N THR A 164 13.06 -6.79 -19.84
CA THR A 164 12.66 -8.09 -20.40
C THR A 164 11.24 -8.09 -20.97
N THR A 165 10.50 -7.01 -20.76
CA THR A 165 9.05 -6.93 -21.01
C THR A 165 8.64 -5.77 -21.91
N PHE A 166 9.59 -4.93 -22.37
CA PHE A 166 9.26 -3.84 -23.28
C PHE A 166 9.01 -4.40 -24.70
N PRO A 167 7.91 -4.00 -25.37
CA PRO A 167 7.55 -4.56 -26.69
C PRO A 167 8.65 -4.42 -27.76
N ASP A 168 9.42 -3.33 -27.70
CA ASP A 168 10.39 -2.96 -28.75
C ASP A 168 11.86 -3.12 -28.31
N HIS A 169 12.10 -3.68 -27.12
CA HIS A 169 13.43 -3.81 -26.51
C HIS A 169 14.31 -2.55 -26.63
N ASN A 170 13.70 -1.38 -26.37
CA ASN A 170 14.32 -0.07 -26.59
C ASN A 170 15.37 0.32 -25.52
N GLY A 171 15.82 -0.65 -24.72
CA GLY A 171 16.75 -0.46 -23.61
C GLY A 171 16.08 0.11 -22.35
N GLY A 172 16.84 0.16 -21.25
CA GLY A 172 16.34 0.58 -19.93
C GLY A 172 16.17 -0.60 -18.97
N SER A 173 15.44 -0.36 -17.89
CA SER A 173 15.05 -1.39 -16.92
C SER A 173 13.53 -1.38 -16.74
N ASP A 174 12.96 -2.55 -16.52
CA ASP A 174 11.53 -2.75 -16.30
C ASP A 174 11.21 -3.23 -14.87
N GLY A 175 12.22 -3.33 -14.01
CA GLY A 175 12.09 -3.71 -12.60
C GLY A 175 11.82 -5.20 -12.31
N TRP A 176 11.68 -6.06 -13.33
CA TRP A 176 11.37 -7.48 -13.12
C TRP A 176 12.61 -8.38 -12.99
N ASP A 177 13.78 -7.90 -13.46
CA ASP A 177 15.07 -8.59 -13.29
C ASP A 177 15.97 -7.87 -12.28
N ARG A 178 15.53 -7.80 -11.02
CA ARG A 178 16.26 -7.12 -9.94
C ARG A 178 16.82 -8.09 -8.91
N SER A 179 17.97 -7.76 -8.32
CA SER A 179 18.68 -8.61 -7.35
C SER A 179 19.01 -7.87 -6.05
N GLU A 180 18.82 -8.56 -4.92
CA GLU A 180 19.18 -8.11 -3.58
C GLU A 180 20.08 -9.14 -2.88
N GLY A 181 21.10 -8.68 -2.15
CA GLY A 181 21.83 -9.53 -1.20
C GLY A 181 22.76 -10.62 -1.73
N GLY A 182 23.02 -10.72 -3.05
CA GLY A 182 23.92 -11.74 -3.61
C GLY A 182 23.29 -13.13 -3.77
N GLU A 183 22.01 -13.28 -3.40
CA GLU A 183 21.15 -14.38 -3.77
C GLU A 183 20.30 -13.93 -4.98
N GLY A 184 20.23 -14.74 -6.05
CA GLY A 184 19.74 -14.24 -7.35
C GLY A 184 18.30 -13.70 -7.36
N LYS A 185 18.01 -12.75 -8.26
CA LYS A 185 16.69 -12.31 -8.81
C LYS A 185 15.49 -12.22 -7.84
N VAL A 186 15.62 -11.49 -6.74
CA VAL A 186 14.60 -11.40 -5.67
C VAL A 186 14.57 -10.02 -5.01
N GLY A 187 13.45 -9.70 -4.36
CA GLY A 187 13.26 -8.54 -3.46
C GLY A 187 12.71 -8.97 -2.10
N GLU A 188 13.08 -8.26 -1.05
CA GLU A 188 12.62 -8.49 0.32
C GLU A 188 11.34 -7.70 0.62
N CYS A 189 10.23 -8.40 0.86
CA CYS A 189 8.93 -7.81 1.15
C CYS A 189 8.48 -8.11 2.57
N ALA A 190 7.84 -7.15 3.25
CA ALA A 190 7.10 -7.44 4.47
C ALA A 190 6.01 -8.49 4.20
N GLY A 191 5.87 -9.48 5.09
CA GLY A 191 5.11 -10.72 4.91
C GLY A 191 3.73 -10.52 4.29
N VAL A 192 3.62 -10.95 3.02
CA VAL A 192 2.40 -11.00 2.20
C VAL A 192 1.68 -12.32 2.42
#